data_AF-A0A5Q2USX7-F1
#
_entry.id   AF-A0A5Q2USX7-F1
#
_cell.length_a   1.000
_cell.length_b   1.000
_cell.length_c   1.000
_cell.angle_alpha   90.00
_cell.angle_beta   90.00
_cell.angle_gamma   90.00
#
_symmetry.space_group_name_H-M   'P 1'
#
loop_
_entity.id
_entity.type
_entity.pdbx_description
1 polymer ?
#
loop_
_entity_poly.entity_id
_entity_poly.type
_entity_poly.pdbx_seq_one_letter_code
_entity_poly.pdbx_strand_id
1 'polypeptide(L)'
;GVTVSSGDFGGKHMLVIFGFSACKYTCPTELGMASQLLSKLGDHADKLQVVFITVDPKNDTVAKLKEYHKSFDARIQMLTGEEADIKSLVENYKVYVGDKKAS
;
A
#
# COMPACT_ATOMS: atom_id res chain seq x y z
N GLY A 1 -8.07 3.44 -12.58
CA GLY A 1 -6.66 3.06 -12.41
C GLY A 1 -6.35 1.95 -13.39
N VAL A 2 -5.26 1.21 -13.18
CA VAL A 2 -5.00 -0.06 -13.86
C VAL A 2 -5.19 -1.16 -12.82
N THR A 3 -5.90 -2.24 -13.18
CA THR A 3 -6.06 -3.41 -12.32
C THR A 3 -4.75 -4.19 -12.30
N VAL A 4 -4.33 -4.64 -11.12
CA VAL A 4 -3.09 -5.40 -10.91
C VAL A 4 -3.38 -6.66 -10.11
N SER A 5 -2.48 -7.63 -10.23
CA SER A 5 -2.48 -8.93 -9.58
C SER A 5 -1.08 -9.22 -9.03
N SER A 6 -0.96 -10.27 -8.21
CA SER A 6 0.36 -10.69 -7.71
C SER A 6 1.33 -11.09 -8.84
N GLY A 7 0.81 -11.58 -9.97
CA GLY A 7 1.61 -11.97 -11.13
C GLY A 7 2.36 -10.81 -11.78
N ASP A 8 1.84 -9.59 -11.67
CA ASP A 8 2.45 -8.38 -12.25
C ASP A 8 3.75 -7.97 -11.53
N PHE A 9 4.00 -8.52 -10.35
CA PHE A 9 5.19 -8.27 -9.54
C PHE A 9 6.20 -9.43 -9.55
N GLY A 10 6.00 -10.41 -10.44
CA GLY A 10 6.87 -11.59 -10.56
C GLY A 10 8.35 -11.22 -10.74
N GLY A 11 9.23 -11.98 -10.09
CA GLY A 11 10.69 -11.77 -10.16
C GLY A 11 11.23 -10.67 -9.25
N LYS A 12 10.37 -9.95 -8.51
CA LYS A 12 10.76 -8.99 -7.47
C LYS A 12 10.40 -9.52 -6.08
N HIS A 13 11.18 -9.11 -5.07
CA HIS A 13 10.73 -9.19 -3.69
C HIS A 13 9.61 -8.19 -3.47
N MET A 14 8.63 -8.54 -2.63
CA MET A 14 7.52 -7.66 -2.32
C MET A 14 7.57 -7.22 -0.85
N LEU A 15 7.47 -5.92 -0.63
CA LEU A 15 7.14 -5.34 0.67
C LEU A 15 5.70 -4.84 0.61
N VAL A 16 4.79 -5.57 1.24
CA VAL A 16 3.36 -5.23 1.28
C VAL A 16 3.03 -4.53 2.59
N ILE A 17 2.46 -3.34 2.51
CA ILE A 17 2.05 -2.50 3.63
C ILE A 17 0.53 -2.34 3.55
N PHE A 18 -0.19 -2.76 4.58
CA PHE A 18 -1.63 -2.51 4.70
C PHE A 18 -1.87 -1.27 5.56
N GLY A 19 -2.75 -0.37 5.12
CA GLY A 19 -3.01 0.88 5.83
C GLY A 19 -4.18 1.67 5.26
N PHE A 20 -4.30 2.95 5.58
CA PHE A 20 -5.29 3.85 4.97
C PHE A 20 -4.79 5.30 5.05
N SER A 21 -5.15 6.14 4.07
CA SER A 21 -4.55 7.48 3.92
C SER A 21 -4.87 8.45 5.07
N ALA A 22 -5.95 8.22 5.81
CA ALA A 22 -6.33 9.04 6.97
C ALA A 22 -5.56 8.67 8.25
N CYS A 23 -4.73 7.62 8.24
CA CYS A 23 -3.92 7.25 9.40
C CYS A 23 -2.86 8.32 9.67
N LYS A 24 -2.96 8.96 10.84
CA LYS A 24 -2.22 10.18 11.16
C LYS A 24 -0.72 9.97 11.43
N TYR A 25 -0.33 8.79 11.90
CA TYR A 25 1.02 8.56 12.43
C TYR A 25 1.70 7.34 11.79
N THR A 26 1.17 6.13 12.02
CA THR A 26 1.87 4.90 11.61
C THR A 26 2.03 4.76 10.11
N CYS A 27 0.96 4.97 9.32
CA CYS A 27 1.04 4.84 7.85
C CYS A 27 2.07 5.77 7.21
N PRO A 28 2.09 7.10 7.49
CA PRO A 28 3.11 7.96 6.90
C PRO A 28 4.52 7.63 7.39
N THR A 29 4.68 7.14 8.64
CA THR A 29 5.98 6.66 9.13
C THR A 29 6.48 5.44 8.35
N GLU A 30 5.64 4.40 8.17
CA GLU A 30 6.00 3.18 7.43
C GLU A 30 6.34 3.48 5.96
N LEU A 31 5.52 4.32 5.29
CA LEU A 31 5.78 4.73 3.90
C LEU A 31 7.05 5.59 3.77
N GLY A 32 7.32 6.44 4.77
CA GLY A 32 8.56 7.20 4.85
C GLY A 32 9.79 6.31 5.02
N MET A 33 9.70 5.27 5.87
CA MET A 33 10.76 4.27 6.02
C MET A 33 10.97 3.47 4.75
N ALA A 34 9.90 3.05 4.06
CA ALA A 34 9.98 2.36 2.79
C ALA A 34 10.64 3.23 1.70
N SER A 35 10.32 4.53 1.67
CA SER A 35 10.96 5.49 0.76
C SER A 35 12.46 5.61 1.04
N GLN A 36 12.85 5.67 2.32
CA GLN A 36 14.27 5.67 2.70
C GLN A 36 14.98 4.36 2.34
N LEU A 37 14.32 3.21 2.51
CA LEU A 37 14.85 1.91 2.11
C LEU A 37 15.10 1.86 0.59
N LEU A 38 14.13 2.27 -0.22
CA LEU A 38 14.24 2.33 -1.67
C LEU A 38 15.36 3.28 -2.13
N SER A 39 15.58 4.39 -1.43
CA SER A 39 16.71 5.29 -1.68
C SER A 39 18.05 4.62 -1.35
N LYS A 40 18.15 3.98 -0.18
CA LYS A 40 19.38 3.30 0.28
C LYS A 40 19.78 2.08 -0.56
N LEU A 41 18.80 1.40 -1.19
CA LEU A 41 19.07 0.26 -2.05
C LEU A 41 19.74 0.64 -3.38
N GLY A 42 19.67 1.91 -3.81
CA GLY A 42 20.24 2.35 -5.08
C GLY A 42 19.78 1.47 -6.24
N ASP A 43 20.73 0.96 -7.02
CA ASP A 43 20.50 0.08 -8.18
C ASP A 43 19.77 -1.23 -7.83
N HIS A 44 19.81 -1.66 -6.57
CA HIS A 44 19.09 -2.86 -6.13
C HIS A 44 17.60 -2.61 -5.88
N ALA A 45 17.15 -1.36 -5.87
CA ALA A 45 15.75 -1.03 -5.63
C ALA A 45 14.80 -1.65 -6.67
N ASP A 46 15.27 -1.90 -7.90
CA ASP A 46 14.46 -2.54 -8.94
C ASP A 46 14.08 -4.00 -8.61
N LYS A 47 14.81 -4.64 -7.68
CA LYS A 47 14.51 -5.98 -7.17
C LYS A 47 13.46 -5.97 -6.05
N LEU A 48 13.04 -4.81 -5.57
CA LEU A 48 12.05 -4.65 -4.51
C LEU A 48 10.84 -3.86 -5.03
N GLN A 49 9.67 -4.48 -4.98
CA GLN A 49 8.40 -3.80 -5.16
C GLN A 49 7.79 -3.48 -3.81
N VAL A 50 7.65 -2.19 -3.49
CA VAL A 50 6.86 -1.75 -2.34
C VAL A 50 5.42 -1.52 -2.80
N VAL A 51 4.46 -2.11 -2.08
CA VAL A 51 3.02 -2.01 -2.37
C VAL A 51 2.31 -1.57 -1.10
N PHE A 52 1.57 -0.48 -1.18
CA PHE A 52 0.62 -0.06 -0.16
C PHE A 52 -0.78 -0.47 -0.59
N ILE A 53 -1.49 -1.21 0.25
CA ILE A 53 -2.87 -1.64 0.00
C ILE A 53 -3.77 -0.98 1.04
N THR A 54 -4.75 -0.19 0.59
CA THR A 54 -5.70 0.41 1.53
C THR A 54 -6.65 -0.64 2.11
N VAL A 55 -6.94 -0.54 3.41
CA VAL A 55 -8.01 -1.29 4.10
C VAL A 55 -9.30 -0.48 4.22
N ASP A 56 -9.34 0.76 3.71
CA ASP A 56 -10.52 1.64 3.70
C ASP A 56 -10.86 2.14 2.28
N PRO A 57 -11.18 1.25 1.32
CA PRO A 57 -11.39 1.60 -0.08
C PRO A 57 -12.54 2.58 -0.32
N LYS A 58 -13.53 2.62 0.59
CA LYS A 58 -14.63 3.61 0.56
C LYS A 58 -14.12 5.06 0.60
N ASN A 59 -13.05 5.30 1.35
CA ASN A 59 -12.51 6.63 1.58
C ASN A 59 -11.24 6.88 0.76
N ASP A 60 -10.50 5.83 0.43
CA ASP A 60 -9.24 5.89 -0.29
C ASP A 60 -9.44 5.63 -1.79
N THR A 61 -10.03 6.62 -2.46
CA THR A 61 -10.17 6.62 -3.91
C THR A 61 -8.81 6.73 -4.61
N VAL A 62 -8.75 6.36 -5.89
CA VAL A 62 -7.54 6.51 -6.71
C VAL A 62 -7.02 7.96 -6.69
N ALA A 63 -7.92 8.95 -6.77
CA ALA A 63 -7.52 10.35 -6.74
C ALA A 63 -6.90 10.75 -5.39
N LYS A 64 -7.48 10.30 -4.28
CA LYS A 64 -6.96 10.58 -2.94
C LYS A 64 -5.64 9.89 -2.68
N LEU A 65 -5.50 8.62 -3.07
CA LEU A 65 -4.24 7.89 -2.94
C LEU A 65 -3.14 8.50 -3.82
N LYS A 66 -3.47 9.00 -5.01
CA LYS A 66 -2.51 9.75 -5.84
C LYS A 66 -2.02 11.02 -5.14
N GLU A 67 -2.91 11.77 -4.49
CA GLU A 67 -2.50 12.95 -3.73
C GLU A 67 -1.60 12.57 -2.55
N TYR A 68 -2.00 11.55 -1.79
CA TYR A 68 -1.23 11.04 -0.67
C TYR A 68 0.15 10.49 -1.09
N HIS A 69 0.24 9.86 -2.27
CA HIS A 69 1.48 9.32 -2.82
C HIS A 69 2.55 10.38 -3.05
N LYS A 70 2.17 11.62 -3.37
CA LYS A 70 3.13 12.70 -3.68
C LYS A 70 4.14 12.98 -2.57
N SER A 71 3.85 12.57 -1.34
CA SER A 71 4.76 12.71 -0.19
C SER A 71 5.79 11.59 -0.05
N PHE A 72 5.77 10.56 -0.91
CA PHE A 72 6.58 9.36 -0.80
C PHE A 72 7.29 9.01 -2.12
N ASP A 73 8.14 7.99 -2.09
CA ASP A 73 8.87 7.52 -3.27
C ASP A 73 7.91 7.05 -4.37
N ALA A 74 8.13 7.53 -5.60
CA ALA A 74 7.29 7.25 -6.76
C ALA A 74 7.23 5.76 -7.14
N ARG A 75 8.20 4.95 -6.69
CA ARG A 75 8.25 3.49 -6.94
C ARG A 75 7.24 2.71 -6.07
N ILE A 76 6.69 3.32 -5.03
CA ILE A 76 5.65 2.70 -4.20
C ILE A 76 4.35 2.61 -4.99
N GLN A 77 3.76 1.42 -5.09
CA GLN A 77 2.47 1.22 -5.72
C GLN A 77 1.35 1.39 -4.70
N MET A 78 0.48 2.37 -4.91
CA MET A 78 -0.68 2.65 -4.05
C MET A 78 -1.93 1.97 -4.63
N LEU A 79 -2.43 0.95 -3.93
CA LEU A 79 -3.54 0.12 -4.40
C LEU A 79 -4.81 0.38 -3.59
N THR A 80 -5.92 0.45 -4.33
CA THR A 80 -7.30 0.47 -3.87
C THR A 80 -8.14 -0.32 -4.87
N GLY A 81 -9.37 -0.66 -4.51
CA GLY A 81 -10.25 -1.48 -5.35
C GLY A 81 -11.62 -1.66 -4.73
N GLU A 82 -12.36 -2.63 -5.23
CA GLU A 82 -13.66 -2.99 -4.69
C GLU A 82 -13.52 -3.54 -3.27
N GLU A 83 -14.53 -3.30 -2.42
CA GLU A 83 -14.52 -3.78 -1.02
C GLU A 83 -14.32 -5.29 -0.91
N ALA A 84 -14.91 -6.05 -1.85
CA ALA A 84 -14.78 -7.51 -1.88
C ALA A 84 -13.33 -7.95 -2.14
N ASP A 85 -12.63 -7.26 -3.05
CA ASP A 85 -11.24 -7.57 -3.39
C ASP A 85 -10.31 -7.27 -2.22
N ILE A 86 -10.48 -6.09 -1.59
CA ILE A 86 -9.70 -5.69 -0.42
C ILE A 86 -9.95 -6.65 0.75
N LYS A 87 -11.21 -7.02 1.01
CA LYS A 87 -11.56 -7.99 2.05
C LYS A 87 -10.91 -9.34 1.80
N SER A 88 -10.95 -9.84 0.57
CA SER A 88 -10.29 -11.10 0.20
C SER A 88 -8.78 -11.03 0.43
N LEU A 89 -8.13 -9.93 0.05
CA LEU A 89 -6.70 -9.71 0.31
C LEU A 89 -6.39 -9.72 1.81
N VAL A 90 -7.14 -8.96 2.61
CA VAL A 90 -6.96 -8.91 4.07
C VAL A 90 -7.07 -10.30 4.70
N GLU A 91 -8.06 -11.10 4.29
CA GLU A 91 -8.25 -12.48 4.78
C GLU A 91 -7.13 -13.44 4.35
N ASN A 92 -6.63 -13.29 3.12
CA ASN A 92 -5.55 -14.13 2.58
C ASN A 92 -4.20 -13.80 3.22
N TYR A 93 -3.92 -12.51 3.47
CA TYR A 93 -2.72 -12.06 4.17
C TYR A 93 -2.83 -12.14 5.70
N LYS A 94 -3.98 -12.58 6.24
CA LYS A 94 -4.26 -12.68 7.67
C LYS A 94 -4.06 -11.36 8.42
N VAL A 95 -4.40 -10.26 7.76
CA VAL A 95 -4.33 -8.91 8.33
C VAL A 95 -5.55 -8.70 9.22
N TYR A 96 -5.33 -8.21 10.43
CA TYR A 96 -6.43 -7.77 11.30
C TYR A 96 -6.80 -6.33 10.98
N VAL A 97 -8.07 -6.10 10.68
CA VAL A 97 -8.64 -4.75 10.51
C VAL A 97 -9.70 -4.58 11.60
N GLY A 98 -9.45 -3.66 12.52
CA GLY A 98 -10.38 -3.39 13.63
C GLY A 98 -11.70 -2.80 13.15
N ASP A 99 -12.80 -3.17 13.80
CA ASP A 99 -14.12 -2.64 13.50
C ASP A 99 -14.20 -1.14 13.82
N LYS A 100 -14.72 -0.34 12.86
CA LYS A 100 -15.02 1.10 13.05
C LYS A 100 -16.08 1.37 14.15
N LYS A 101 -16.69 0.35 14.76
CA LYS A 101 -17.71 0.47 15.82
C LYS A 101 -17.16 0.63 17.24
N ALA A 102 -15.84 0.64 17.42
CA ALA A 102 -15.20 0.78 18.73
C ALA A 102 -14.49 2.14 18.91
N SER A 103 -15.14 3.23 18.49
CA SER A 103 -14.73 4.61 18.83
C SER A 103 -15.94 5.52 18.96
#